data_AF-A0A2W5VNG5-F1
#
_entry.id   AF-A0A2W5VNG5-F1
#
_cell.length_a   1.000
_cell.length_b   1.000
_cell.length_c   1.000
_cell.angle_alpha   90.00
_cell.angle_beta   90.00
_cell.angle_gamma   90.00
#
_symmetry.space_group_name_H-M   'P 1'
#
loop_
_entity.id
_entity.type
_entity.pdbx_description
1 polymer ?
#
loop_
_entity_poly.entity_id
_entity_poly.type
_entity_poly.pdbx_seq_one_letter_code
_entity_poly.pdbx_strand_id
1 'polypeptide(L)'
;MNVRALALGAMVGFVVAIAPACSPPKCGPSNCDGCCDASGACVKKPDNGLNTTCGSAGNACTNCAESGATCNPATNTCGTGGTGGGTGGGSGGGSGGGNGCAGCRLSTGTCVPPASLTPNNCGKDGDRCQACAAGQTCNAGVCETPPPTVTIGSRCTMDSECQATLGPTSQCRKQTNAGSTYAGGYCTIPCGQVAGTCPAASTCVGGVEELGEGTFCWKNCTPAGTIGGSCGTGYACYGIGGNSGGCWIYPTPPRDAGVPADKVGNPCTADGQCQNPPETGGACLSRDFNYNWQALGGYCSRTNCAANADCSADGGALCLGFTEEEAACVQRCADSSDGGQSTCRPGFVCEPYFITVDGGQRQSTDGYCVPPEAPAATSIGGPCANDAECSQPAGAIADCFPPALPDGGATPYTGGYCTRLDCESDEDCGVGADGGATNRCLFSQQGQQVFSFCYKGCSDSRAGNGECRQGYTCDGYGLTDGGRSTDGYCNVACDAPGVDACPAGSTCVPATGYCTTPDGGIL
;
A
#
# COMPACT_ATOMS: atom_id res chain seq x y z
N MET A 1 -42.54 -4.47 34.75
CA MET A 1 -41.62 -3.31 34.78
C MET A 1 -40.99 -3.21 33.40
N ASN A 2 -41.16 -2.08 32.72
CA ASN A 2 -40.89 -1.93 31.28
C ASN A 2 -39.40 -1.69 30.99
N VAL A 3 -38.71 -2.74 30.54
CA VAL A 3 -37.27 -2.79 30.25
C VAL A 3 -36.84 -1.82 29.12
N ARG A 4 -37.80 -1.34 28.31
CA ARG A 4 -37.54 -0.42 27.19
C ARG A 4 -37.17 1.01 27.62
N ALA A 5 -37.53 1.43 28.84
CA ALA A 5 -37.20 2.78 29.32
C ALA A 5 -35.74 2.92 29.80
N LEU A 6 -35.08 1.82 30.16
CA LEU A 6 -33.72 1.86 30.72
C LEU A 6 -32.64 1.89 29.63
N ALA A 7 -32.92 1.33 28.45
CA ALA A 7 -31.98 1.32 27.32
C ALA A 7 -31.79 2.69 26.66
N LEU A 8 -32.84 3.53 26.62
CA LEU A 8 -32.74 4.88 26.04
C LEU A 8 -32.01 5.88 26.97
N GLY A 9 -32.10 5.71 28.29
CA GLY A 9 -31.37 6.55 29.24
C GLY A 9 -29.85 6.35 29.20
N ALA A 10 -29.38 5.12 28.93
CA ALA A 10 -27.96 4.80 28.87
C ALA A 10 -27.26 5.34 27.61
N MET A 11 -27.95 5.42 26.47
CA MET A 11 -27.35 5.93 25.23
C MET A 11 -27.18 7.46 25.21
N VAL A 12 -28.07 8.22 25.84
CA VAL A 12 -27.93 9.69 25.89
C VAL A 12 -26.85 10.12 26.89
N GLY A 13 -26.62 9.35 27.96
CA GLY A 13 -25.52 9.60 28.91
C GLY A 13 -24.12 9.37 28.35
N PHE A 14 -23.97 8.49 27.35
CA PHE A 14 -22.66 8.16 26.78
C PHE A 14 -22.21 9.13 25.67
N VAL A 15 -23.13 9.85 25.04
CA VAL A 15 -22.81 10.80 23.94
C VAL A 15 -22.30 12.16 24.46
N VAL A 16 -22.60 12.54 25.71
CA VAL A 16 -22.17 13.84 26.28
C VAL A 16 -20.79 13.77 26.97
N ALA A 17 -20.23 12.58 27.19
CA ALA A 17 -18.95 12.40 27.88
C ALA A 17 -17.71 12.38 26.96
N ILE A 18 -17.89 12.50 25.64
CA ILE A 18 -16.79 12.40 24.64
C ILE A 18 -16.67 13.67 23.79
N ALA A 19 -16.95 14.84 24.36
CA ALA A 19 -16.45 16.08 23.76
C ALA A 19 -14.93 16.12 24.02
N PRO A 20 -14.06 15.92 23.01
CA PRO A 20 -12.64 16.16 23.20
C PRO A 20 -12.50 17.60 23.67
N ALA A 21 -11.92 17.80 24.85
CA ALA A 21 -11.57 19.12 25.31
C ALA A 21 -10.59 19.71 24.29
N CYS A 22 -11.08 20.54 23.37
CA CYS A 22 -10.31 21.28 22.38
C CYS A 22 -9.44 22.31 23.09
N SER A 23 -8.46 21.83 23.86
CA SER A 23 -7.33 22.65 24.27
C SER A 23 -6.52 22.86 22.99
N PRO A 24 -6.17 24.11 22.64
CA PRO A 24 -5.30 24.35 21.50
C PRO A 24 -4.07 23.45 21.58
N PRO A 25 -3.64 22.84 20.46
CA PRO A 25 -2.50 21.93 20.47
C PRO A 25 -1.29 22.63 21.08
N LYS A 26 -0.56 21.93 21.96
CA LYS A 26 0.66 22.46 22.56
C LYS A 26 1.60 22.94 21.45
N CYS A 27 2.19 24.12 21.64
CA CYS A 27 3.16 24.66 20.71
C CYS A 27 4.34 23.69 20.53
N GLY A 28 4.74 23.46 19.28
CA GLY A 28 5.86 22.62 18.90
C GLY A 28 6.25 22.79 17.43
N PRO A 29 7.26 22.06 16.95
CA PRO A 29 7.80 22.25 15.60
C PRO A 29 6.79 22.05 14.47
N SER A 30 5.72 21.28 14.71
CA SER A 30 4.67 21.01 13.72
C SER A 30 3.62 22.12 13.59
N ASN A 31 3.55 23.08 14.52
CA ASN A 31 2.50 24.10 14.53
C ASN A 31 2.97 25.53 14.85
N CYS A 32 4.28 25.76 14.99
CA CYS A 32 4.84 27.06 15.29
C CYS A 32 6.15 27.35 14.53
N ASP A 33 6.09 28.24 13.54
CA ASP A 33 7.29 28.71 12.81
C ASP A 33 8.19 29.64 13.66
N GLY A 34 7.66 30.16 14.76
CA GLY A 34 8.36 30.99 15.75
C GLY A 34 8.83 30.18 16.96
N CYS A 35 8.61 30.68 18.17
CA CYS A 35 8.97 29.99 19.41
C CYS A 35 7.77 29.83 20.36
N CYS A 36 7.88 28.91 21.31
CA CYS A 36 6.87 28.65 22.31
C CYS A 36 7.18 29.42 23.59
N ASP A 37 6.24 30.25 24.04
CA ASP A 37 6.36 30.91 25.34
C ASP A 37 6.14 29.93 26.50
N ALA A 38 6.30 30.42 27.74
CA ALA A 38 6.13 29.61 28.94
C ALA A 38 4.69 29.08 29.14
N SER A 39 3.69 29.65 28.46
CA SER A 39 2.31 29.18 28.48
C SER A 39 2.03 28.09 27.43
N GLY A 40 3.02 27.78 26.57
CA GLY A 40 2.88 26.86 25.47
C GLY A 40 2.16 27.45 24.26
N ALA A 41 2.06 28.79 24.18
CA ALA A 41 1.53 29.50 23.03
C ALA A 41 2.65 29.85 22.03
N CYS A 42 2.31 29.84 20.74
CA CYS A 42 3.26 30.18 19.68
C CYS A 42 3.39 31.70 19.53
N VAL A 43 4.59 32.23 19.76
CA VAL A 43 4.98 33.59 19.40
C VAL A 43 5.43 33.57 17.94
N LYS A 44 4.58 34.11 17.05
CA LYS A 44 4.81 34.09 15.60
C LYS A 44 5.79 35.19 15.18
N LYS A 45 6.34 35.06 13.97
CA LYS A 45 7.05 36.16 13.29
C LYS A 45 6.08 37.31 12.98
N PRO A 46 6.48 38.58 13.15
CA PRO A 46 7.81 39.07 13.54
C PRO A 46 8.04 39.21 15.07
N ASP A 47 7.05 38.88 15.90
CA ASP A 47 7.07 39.12 17.35
C ASP A 47 8.09 38.25 18.11
N ASN A 48 8.57 37.17 17.48
CA ASN A 48 9.70 36.36 17.96
C ASN A 48 11.09 36.95 17.66
N GLY A 49 11.15 38.17 17.12
CA GLY A 49 12.38 38.94 16.88
C GLY A 49 12.75 39.90 18.02
N LEU A 50 11.96 39.94 19.09
CA LEU A 50 12.24 40.78 20.27
C LEU A 50 13.24 40.09 21.21
N ASN A 51 13.99 40.88 21.97
CA ASN A 51 14.97 40.36 22.93
C ASN A 51 14.34 39.44 24.00
N THR A 52 13.05 39.58 24.30
CA THR A 52 12.35 38.77 25.31
C THR A 52 11.73 37.48 24.77
N THR A 53 11.65 37.32 23.45
CA THR A 53 10.92 36.23 22.79
C THR A 53 11.68 35.66 21.59
N CYS A 54 13.01 35.52 21.70
CA CYS A 54 13.84 35.10 20.57
C CYS A 54 13.84 33.58 20.36
N GLY A 55 13.50 33.10 19.16
CA GLY A 55 13.60 31.69 18.81
C GLY A 55 12.86 31.31 17.53
N SER A 56 13.03 30.08 17.05
CA SER A 56 12.36 29.57 15.84
C SER A 56 12.09 28.06 15.90
N ALA A 57 11.29 27.56 14.95
CA ALA A 57 10.98 26.15 14.74
C ALA A 57 10.28 25.46 15.94
N GLY A 58 9.44 26.21 16.67
CA GLY A 58 8.65 25.67 17.78
C GLY A 58 9.48 25.30 19.01
N ASN A 59 10.71 25.81 19.12
CA ASN A 59 11.52 25.72 20.33
C ASN A 59 11.04 26.73 21.38
N ALA A 60 11.45 26.56 22.64
CA ALA A 60 11.15 27.54 23.70
C ALA A 60 11.75 28.91 23.39
N CYS A 61 10.98 29.99 23.60
CA CYS A 61 11.48 31.36 23.44
C CYS A 61 12.59 31.65 24.44
N THR A 62 13.66 32.31 23.98
CA THR A 62 14.81 32.71 24.79
C THR A 62 14.81 34.22 25.03
N ASN A 63 15.05 34.64 26.28
CA ASN A 63 15.24 36.04 26.63
C ASN A 63 16.73 36.44 26.47
N CYS A 64 17.10 36.98 25.32
CA CYS A 64 18.45 37.44 25.03
C CYS A 64 18.91 38.58 25.94
N ALA A 65 17.99 39.35 26.54
CA ALA A 65 18.36 40.44 27.43
C ALA A 65 19.02 39.96 28.73
N GLU A 66 18.62 38.78 29.24
CA GLU A 66 19.20 38.19 30.46
C GLU A 66 20.67 37.79 30.28
N SER A 67 21.07 37.45 29.06
CA SER A 67 22.45 37.08 28.72
C SER A 67 23.28 38.24 28.14
N GLY A 68 22.75 39.46 28.13
CA GLY A 68 23.41 40.62 27.51
C GLY A 68 23.54 40.52 25.98
N ALA A 69 22.74 39.66 25.35
CA ALA A 69 22.68 39.44 23.91
C ALA A 69 21.56 40.28 23.27
N THR A 70 21.55 40.33 21.94
CA THR A 70 20.44 40.91 21.15
C THR A 70 19.90 39.84 20.22
N CYS A 71 18.57 39.73 20.12
CA CYS A 71 17.94 38.83 19.16
C CYS A 71 18.21 39.36 17.75
N ASN A 72 18.86 38.55 16.92
CA ASN A 72 19.02 38.89 15.51
C ASN A 72 17.70 38.59 14.77
N PRO A 73 16.98 39.59 14.23
CA PRO A 73 15.68 39.36 13.60
C PRO A 73 15.76 38.51 12.32
N ALA A 74 16.93 38.39 11.70
CA ALA A 74 17.12 37.54 10.51
C ALA A 74 17.24 36.06 10.88
N THR A 75 17.92 35.73 11.98
CA THR A 75 18.20 34.34 12.38
C THR A 75 17.33 33.87 13.54
N ASN A 76 16.64 34.78 14.24
CA ASN A 76 15.91 34.54 15.49
C ASN A 76 16.76 33.78 16.52
N THR A 77 18.04 34.17 16.62
CA THR A 77 19.00 33.63 17.60
C THR A 77 19.61 34.77 18.42
N CYS A 78 19.90 34.50 19.69
CA CYS A 78 20.61 35.43 20.55
C CYS A 78 22.07 35.52 20.09
N GLY A 79 22.45 36.66 19.52
CA GLY A 79 23.84 36.97 19.20
C GLY A 79 24.41 37.96 20.22
N THR A 80 25.72 37.90 20.46
CA THR A 80 26.42 38.97 21.17
C THR A 80 26.32 40.24 20.34
N GLY A 81 25.35 41.09 20.66
CA GLY A 81 25.14 42.35 19.98
C GLY A 81 26.36 43.23 20.17
N GLY A 82 27.15 43.43 19.12
CA GLY A 82 28.15 44.50 19.10
C GLY A 82 27.40 45.83 19.20
N THR A 83 27.59 46.55 20.31
CA THR A 83 27.06 47.90 20.50
C THR A 83 27.66 48.82 19.45
N GLY A 84 26.91 49.11 18.38
CA GLY A 84 27.30 50.08 17.36
C GLY A 84 27.13 51.51 17.86
N GLY A 85 28.23 52.28 17.79
CA GLY A 85 28.20 53.67 17.34
C GLY A 85 27.93 54.77 18.36
N GLY A 86 28.94 55.11 19.17
CA GLY A 86 29.06 56.44 19.79
C GLY A 86 30.24 57.19 19.17
N THR A 87 29.94 58.24 18.41
CA THR A 87 30.93 59.18 17.83
C THR A 87 31.54 60.05 18.92
N GLY A 88 32.82 59.82 19.25
CA GLY A 88 33.58 60.65 20.17
C GLY A 88 35.00 60.82 19.66
N GLY A 89 35.28 61.98 19.07
CA GLY A 89 36.62 62.38 18.65
C GLY A 89 37.55 62.55 19.86
N GLY A 90 38.76 62.05 19.73
CA GLY A 90 39.79 62.17 20.75
C GLY A 90 41.13 61.71 20.21
N SER A 91 41.84 62.62 19.54
CA SER A 91 43.25 62.48 19.20
C SER A 91 44.07 62.45 20.48
N GLY A 92 44.39 61.24 20.96
CA GLY A 92 45.28 61.01 22.09
C GLY A 92 46.44 60.13 21.65
N GLY A 93 47.60 60.74 21.38
CA GLY A 93 48.86 60.02 21.22
C GLY A 93 49.20 59.31 22.52
N GLY A 94 49.14 57.98 22.49
CA GLY A 94 49.55 57.12 23.58
C GLY A 94 50.43 56.00 23.05
N SER A 95 51.74 56.16 23.17
CA SER A 95 52.72 55.10 23.01
C SER A 95 52.58 54.08 24.15
N GLY A 96 51.58 53.20 24.05
CA GLY A 96 51.45 52.00 24.88
C GLY A 96 51.96 50.80 24.10
N GLY A 97 53.00 50.13 24.61
CA GLY A 97 53.60 48.92 24.04
C GLY A 97 52.67 47.70 24.11
N GLY A 98 51.57 47.73 23.36
CA GLY A 98 50.64 46.62 23.21
C GLY A 98 51.21 45.55 22.28
N ASN A 99 51.90 44.57 22.85
CA ASN A 99 52.46 43.37 22.19
C ASN A 99 51.38 42.37 21.70
N GLY A 100 50.17 42.81 21.37
CA GLY A 100 49.06 41.94 20.99
C GLY A 100 48.96 41.77 19.48
N CYS A 101 49.53 40.71 18.93
CA CYS A 101 49.20 40.30 17.55
C CYS A 101 47.77 39.74 17.54
N ALA A 102 46.96 40.07 16.54
CA ALA A 102 45.64 39.44 16.39
C ALA A 102 45.73 37.93 16.07
N GLY A 103 46.81 37.50 15.40
CA GLY A 103 47.16 36.09 15.22
C GLY A 103 48.29 35.68 16.16
N CYS A 104 49.33 35.03 15.64
CA CYS A 104 50.48 34.59 16.43
C CYS A 104 51.73 35.42 16.15
N ARG A 105 52.76 35.24 16.99
CA ARG A 105 54.06 35.92 16.88
C ARG A 105 55.16 34.93 16.51
N LEU A 106 55.87 35.20 15.42
CA LEU A 106 57.05 34.43 15.04
C LEU A 106 58.18 34.66 16.05
N SER A 107 59.20 33.78 16.06
CA SER A 107 60.39 33.93 16.92
C SER A 107 61.16 35.23 16.67
N THR A 108 61.02 35.82 15.48
CA THR A 108 61.56 37.14 15.09
C THR A 108 60.81 38.32 15.70
N GLY A 109 59.68 38.06 16.37
CA GLY A 109 58.80 39.09 16.93
C GLY A 109 57.76 39.62 15.95
N THR A 110 57.77 39.19 14.68
CA THR A 110 56.80 39.57 13.64
C THR A 110 55.43 38.92 13.90
N CYS A 111 54.36 39.70 13.81
CA CYS A 111 52.99 39.18 13.89
C CYS A 111 52.57 38.52 12.57
N VAL A 112 51.97 37.34 12.65
CA VAL A 112 51.24 36.70 11.54
C VAL A 112 49.76 37.07 11.69
N PRO A 113 49.13 37.74 10.72
CA PRO A 113 47.71 38.06 10.80
C PRO A 113 46.86 36.77 10.69
N PRO A 114 45.64 36.72 11.27
CA PRO A 114 44.78 35.52 11.25
C PRO A 114 44.54 34.93 9.85
N ALA A 115 44.44 35.78 8.83
CA ALA A 115 44.25 35.36 7.43
C ALA A 115 45.49 34.70 6.79
N SER A 116 46.65 34.75 7.44
CA SER A 116 47.92 34.16 6.97
C SER A 116 48.41 33.01 7.85
N LEU A 117 47.56 32.53 8.76
CA LEU A 117 47.84 31.34 9.54
C LEU A 117 47.82 30.10 8.65
N THR A 118 48.83 29.26 8.81
CA THR A 118 49.00 27.97 8.12
C THR A 118 49.31 26.90 9.16
N PRO A 119 49.31 25.61 8.79
CA PRO A 119 49.74 24.55 9.70
C PRO A 119 51.16 24.74 10.27
N ASN A 120 52.03 25.54 9.65
CA ASN A 120 53.40 25.77 10.11
C ASN A 120 53.56 26.97 11.06
N ASN A 121 52.52 27.80 11.24
CA ASN A 121 52.57 29.01 12.04
C ASN A 121 51.20 29.31 12.67
N CYS A 122 50.64 28.34 13.38
CA CYS A 122 49.35 28.45 14.03
C CYS A 122 49.45 29.10 15.42
N GLY A 123 48.44 29.88 15.79
CA GLY A 123 48.31 30.52 17.10
C GLY A 123 47.38 31.74 17.01
N LYS A 124 46.98 32.30 18.15
CA LYS A 124 46.09 33.47 18.26
C LYS A 124 46.50 34.37 19.42
N ASP A 125 45.92 35.56 19.49
CA ASP A 125 46.02 36.48 20.64
C ASP A 125 47.47 36.86 21.05
N GLY A 126 48.42 36.82 20.12
CA GLY A 126 49.82 37.20 20.36
C GLY A 126 50.72 36.06 20.83
N ASP A 127 50.18 34.84 20.98
CA ASP A 127 50.95 33.66 21.33
C ASP A 127 52.04 33.35 20.30
N ARG A 128 53.08 32.62 20.72
CA ARG A 128 54.14 32.20 19.80
C ARG A 128 53.57 31.24 18.76
N CYS A 129 53.81 31.51 17.48
CA CYS A 129 53.40 30.62 16.40
C CYS A 129 54.02 29.23 16.60
N GLN A 130 53.20 28.19 16.50
CA GLN A 130 53.61 26.80 16.56
C GLN A 130 53.18 26.05 15.30
N ALA A 131 53.96 25.03 14.91
CA ALA A 131 53.54 24.11 13.88
C ALA A 131 52.55 23.10 14.47
N CYS A 132 51.47 22.83 13.75
CA CYS A 132 50.51 21.80 14.10
C CYS A 132 51.13 20.40 13.93
N ALA A 133 50.65 19.44 14.72
CA ALA A 133 51.10 18.06 14.59
C ALA A 133 50.75 17.50 13.19
N ALA A 134 51.46 16.45 12.76
CA ALA A 134 51.17 15.81 11.48
C ALA A 134 49.69 15.39 11.40
N GLY A 135 49.01 15.83 10.34
CA GLY A 135 47.58 15.59 10.13
C GLY A 135 46.63 16.64 10.72
N GLN A 136 47.12 17.66 11.43
CA GLN A 136 46.32 18.79 11.91
C GLN A 136 46.33 19.99 10.94
N THR A 137 45.25 20.76 10.92
CA THR A 137 45.14 22.04 10.21
C THR A 137 45.01 23.18 11.22
N CYS A 138 45.49 24.37 10.85
CA CYS A 138 45.29 25.56 11.67
C CYS A 138 43.93 26.18 11.36
N ASN A 139 42.99 26.11 12.29
CA ASN A 139 41.66 26.72 12.17
C ASN A 139 41.52 27.79 13.25
N ALA A 140 41.32 29.05 12.83
CA ALA A 140 41.20 30.20 13.73
C ALA A 140 42.31 30.30 14.81
N GLY A 141 43.54 29.91 14.46
CA GLY A 141 44.69 29.96 15.37
C GLY A 141 44.80 28.78 16.34
N VAL A 142 43.97 27.74 16.19
CA VAL A 142 44.08 26.48 16.93
C VAL A 142 44.44 25.36 15.98
N CYS A 143 45.39 24.51 16.38
CA CYS A 143 45.69 23.29 15.65
C CYS A 143 44.60 22.26 15.92
N GLU A 144 43.78 22.00 14.91
CA GLU A 144 42.67 21.05 14.98
C GLU A 144 43.01 19.85 14.09
N THR A 145 42.70 18.66 14.57
CA THR A 145 42.66 17.50 13.68
C THR A 145 41.43 17.68 12.79
N PRO A 146 41.55 17.73 11.45
CA PRO A 146 40.40 17.75 10.57
C PRO A 146 39.45 16.62 11.00
N PRO A 147 38.13 16.88 11.05
CA PRO A 147 37.17 15.82 11.26
C PRO A 147 37.49 14.68 10.29
N PRO A 148 37.49 13.41 10.75
CA PRO A 148 37.73 12.28 9.86
C PRO A 148 36.78 12.40 8.68
N THR A 149 37.31 12.37 7.45
CA THR A 149 36.50 12.55 6.25
C THR A 149 35.47 11.43 6.19
N VAL A 150 34.19 11.79 6.39
CA VAL A 150 33.10 10.81 6.36
C VAL A 150 32.83 10.45 4.90
N THR A 151 32.92 9.17 4.59
CA THR A 151 32.69 8.63 3.24
C THR A 151 31.56 7.62 3.28
N ILE A 152 31.07 7.17 2.11
CA ILE A 152 30.10 6.07 2.05
C ILE A 152 30.72 4.84 2.74
N GLY A 153 29.94 4.22 3.63
CA GLY A 153 30.36 3.11 4.49
C GLY A 153 31.18 3.48 5.72
N SER A 154 31.38 4.77 6.00
CA SER A 154 31.87 5.20 7.32
C SER A 154 30.86 4.83 8.42
N ARG A 155 31.38 4.52 9.60
CA ARG A 155 30.57 4.35 10.81
C ARG A 155 29.92 5.65 11.23
N CYS A 156 28.75 5.56 11.83
CA CYS A 156 28.00 6.71 12.29
C CYS A 156 27.03 6.37 13.43
N THR A 157 26.67 7.37 14.23
CA THR A 157 25.64 7.26 15.28
C THR A 157 24.40 8.08 14.99
N MET A 158 24.47 9.06 14.08
CA MET A 158 23.37 9.93 13.67
C MET A 158 23.61 10.53 12.29
N ASP A 159 22.54 10.96 11.61
CA ASP A 159 22.61 11.44 10.22
C ASP A 159 23.51 12.66 10.05
N SER A 160 23.59 13.54 11.05
CA SER A 160 24.41 14.76 10.98
C SER A 160 25.90 14.47 10.78
N GLU A 161 26.38 13.31 11.22
CA GLU A 161 27.76 12.88 11.00
C GLU A 161 28.02 12.60 9.51
N CYS A 162 27.06 11.97 8.82
CA CYS A 162 27.12 11.74 7.39
C CYS A 162 26.93 13.04 6.61
N GLN A 163 25.93 13.85 7.01
CA GLN A 163 25.53 15.06 6.30
C GLN A 163 26.60 16.14 6.26
N ALA A 164 27.46 16.20 7.28
CA ALA A 164 28.56 17.15 7.34
C ALA A 164 29.54 17.03 6.16
N THR A 165 29.71 15.83 5.59
CA THR A 165 30.66 15.59 4.47
C THR A 165 29.97 15.14 3.19
N LEU A 166 28.92 14.30 3.28
CA LEU A 166 28.26 13.67 2.14
C LEU A 166 27.07 14.47 1.60
N GLY A 167 26.67 15.53 2.28
CA GLY A 167 25.54 16.38 1.90
C GLY A 167 24.23 16.01 2.61
N PRO A 168 23.21 16.87 2.49
CA PRO A 168 22.01 16.84 3.33
C PRO A 168 21.12 15.62 3.12
N THR A 169 21.25 14.90 2.01
CA THR A 169 20.49 13.68 1.71
C THR A 169 21.15 12.40 2.24
N SER A 170 22.36 12.52 2.80
CA SER A 170 23.02 11.37 3.40
C SER A 170 22.40 10.99 4.74
N GLN A 171 22.43 9.70 5.04
CA GLN A 171 21.79 9.11 6.21
C GLN A 171 22.72 8.11 6.89
N CYS A 172 22.59 8.03 8.20
CA CYS A 172 23.25 7.05 9.04
C CYS A 172 22.34 5.83 9.23
N ARG A 173 22.56 4.78 8.43
CA ARG A 173 21.76 3.57 8.55
C ARG A 173 22.21 2.72 9.72
N LYS A 174 21.29 2.46 10.63
CA LYS A 174 21.51 1.62 11.82
C LYS A 174 20.93 0.23 11.64
N GLN A 175 19.87 0.10 10.84
CA GLN A 175 19.22 -1.16 10.56
C GLN A 175 18.88 -1.28 9.07
N THR A 176 18.87 -2.52 8.58
CA THR A 176 18.23 -2.86 7.31
C THR A 176 16.71 -2.77 7.47
N ASN A 177 15.96 -2.70 6.37
CA ASN A 177 14.52 -2.91 6.41
C ASN A 177 14.17 -4.38 6.68
N ALA A 178 15.12 -5.27 6.99
CA ALA A 178 14.83 -6.58 7.58
C ALA A 178 15.14 -6.61 9.09
N GLY A 179 15.47 -5.47 9.69
CA GLY A 179 15.81 -5.35 11.12
C GLY A 179 17.24 -5.75 11.49
N SER A 180 18.06 -6.20 10.54
CA SER A 180 19.48 -6.52 10.81
C SER A 180 20.28 -5.25 11.09
N THR A 181 21.19 -5.28 12.06
CA THR A 181 21.84 -4.06 12.57
C THR A 181 23.20 -3.80 11.94
N TYR A 182 23.38 -2.61 11.36
CA TYR A 182 24.66 -2.12 10.87
C TYR A 182 25.63 -1.87 12.03
N ALA A 183 26.68 -2.68 12.14
CA ALA A 183 27.63 -2.63 13.25
C ALA A 183 28.40 -1.30 13.33
N GLY A 184 27.92 -0.39 14.18
CA GLY A 184 28.45 0.98 14.31
C GLY A 184 27.88 1.97 13.30
N GLY A 185 26.76 1.65 12.65
CA GLY A 185 26.11 2.47 11.62
C GLY A 185 26.83 2.46 10.27
N TYR A 186 26.11 2.87 9.23
CA TYR A 186 26.63 2.94 7.87
C TYR A 186 26.16 4.22 7.18
N CYS A 187 27.08 5.16 6.93
CA CYS A 187 26.78 6.34 6.14
C CYS A 187 26.52 5.96 4.69
N THR A 188 25.37 6.38 4.17
CA THR A 188 25.01 6.17 2.76
C THR A 188 24.17 7.33 2.23
N ILE A 189 23.89 7.30 0.93
CA ILE A 189 23.00 8.24 0.24
C ILE A 189 21.98 7.39 -0.54
N PRO A 190 20.67 7.69 -0.44
CA PRO A 190 19.67 7.10 -1.33
C PRO A 190 20.04 7.44 -2.77
N CYS A 191 20.09 6.44 -3.65
CA CYS A 191 20.37 6.66 -5.06
C CYS A 191 19.23 6.09 -5.90
N GLY A 192 18.88 6.78 -6.98
CA GLY A 192 18.04 6.17 -8.02
C GLY A 192 18.89 5.22 -8.86
N GLN A 193 18.24 4.45 -9.74
CA GLN A 193 18.87 3.56 -10.74
C GLN A 193 19.81 4.28 -11.74
N VAL A 194 20.06 5.59 -11.56
CA VAL A 194 20.89 6.41 -12.45
C VAL A 194 22.33 6.44 -11.94
N ALA A 195 23.24 5.95 -12.78
CA ALA A 195 24.68 6.02 -12.56
C ALA A 195 25.14 7.48 -12.34
N GLY A 196 26.00 7.70 -11.34
CA GLY A 196 26.57 9.02 -11.01
C GLY A 196 25.99 9.69 -9.77
N THR A 197 24.94 9.14 -9.15
CA THR A 197 24.39 9.67 -7.88
C THR A 197 25.33 9.43 -6.69
N CYS A 198 26.13 8.36 -6.75
CA CYS A 198 27.03 7.98 -5.67
C CYS A 198 28.40 8.65 -5.80
N PRO A 199 29.00 9.15 -4.70
CA PRO A 199 30.35 9.70 -4.69
C PRO A 199 31.41 8.70 -5.21
N ALA A 200 32.61 9.22 -5.53
CA ALA A 200 33.73 8.37 -5.90
C ALA A 200 34.01 7.29 -4.82
N ALA A 201 34.46 6.11 -5.29
CA ALA A 201 34.64 4.91 -4.46
C ALA A 201 33.35 4.35 -3.82
N SER A 202 32.19 4.67 -4.40
CA SER A 202 30.92 4.00 -4.09
C SER A 202 30.12 3.68 -5.36
N THR A 203 29.19 2.74 -5.25
CA THR A 203 28.32 2.31 -6.35
C THR A 203 26.88 2.28 -5.86
N CYS A 204 25.95 2.68 -6.73
CA CYS A 204 24.53 2.56 -6.43
C CYS A 204 24.12 1.09 -6.59
N VAL A 205 23.59 0.49 -5.52
CA VAL A 205 23.11 -0.90 -5.52
C VAL A 205 21.61 -0.87 -5.29
N GLY A 206 20.85 -1.48 -6.21
CA GLY A 206 19.44 -1.81 -6.08
C GLY A 206 19.24 -3.32 -6.26
N GLY A 207 18.00 -3.81 -6.23
CA GLY A 207 17.75 -5.25 -6.40
C GLY A 207 18.08 -6.09 -5.15
N VAL A 208 18.20 -5.44 -3.99
CA VAL A 208 18.42 -6.08 -2.68
C VAL A 208 17.18 -5.97 -1.79
N GLU A 209 16.03 -5.68 -2.38
CA GLU A 209 14.74 -5.59 -1.68
C GLU A 209 14.40 -6.90 -0.98
N GLU A 210 14.75 -8.05 -1.58
CA GLU A 210 14.62 -9.40 -0.98
C GLU A 210 15.39 -9.58 0.34
N LEU A 211 16.34 -8.69 0.61
CA LEU A 211 17.16 -8.66 1.83
C LEU A 211 16.73 -7.53 2.78
N GLY A 212 15.54 -6.97 2.54
CA GLY A 212 14.99 -5.82 3.24
C GLY A 212 15.82 -4.57 2.99
N GLU A 213 16.23 -4.31 1.76
CA GLU A 213 17.06 -3.16 1.45
C GLU A 213 16.60 -2.38 0.22
N GLY A 214 16.45 -1.06 0.37
CA GLY A 214 16.17 -0.17 -0.76
C GLY A 214 17.40 0.07 -1.64
N THR A 215 17.28 1.00 -2.60
CA THR A 215 18.42 1.40 -3.45
C THR A 215 19.27 2.48 -2.77
N PHE A 216 20.54 2.21 -2.49
CA PHE A 216 21.47 3.18 -1.87
C PHE A 216 22.93 2.92 -2.24
N CYS A 217 23.79 3.91 -1.97
CA CYS A 217 25.21 3.83 -2.30
C CYS A 217 25.97 2.89 -1.35
N TRP A 218 26.63 1.89 -1.92
CA TRP A 218 27.54 0.99 -1.20
C TRP A 218 28.98 1.42 -1.43
N LYS A 219 29.81 1.34 -0.40
CA LYS A 219 31.26 1.56 -0.51
C LYS A 219 31.87 0.50 -1.41
N ASN A 220 32.65 0.90 -2.42
CA ASN A 220 33.32 -0.05 -3.29
C ASN A 220 34.42 -0.80 -2.54
N CYS A 221 34.59 -2.07 -2.87
CA CYS A 221 35.64 -2.91 -2.33
C CYS A 221 36.16 -3.89 -3.37
N THR A 222 37.42 -4.28 -3.21
CA THR A 222 38.10 -5.28 -4.03
C THR A 222 39.09 -6.05 -3.15
N PRO A 223 39.23 -7.38 -3.34
CA PRO A 223 38.41 -8.25 -4.17
C PRO A 223 37.08 -8.63 -3.49
N ALA A 224 36.05 -8.92 -4.30
CA ALA A 224 34.80 -9.50 -3.82
C ALA A 224 35.04 -10.83 -3.09
N GLY A 225 34.20 -11.15 -2.10
CA GLY A 225 34.28 -12.36 -1.27
C GLY A 225 35.16 -12.23 -0.03
N THR A 226 35.76 -11.05 0.22
CA THR A 226 36.57 -10.82 1.43
C THR A 226 35.69 -10.36 2.60
N ILE A 227 35.85 -11.02 3.76
CA ILE A 227 35.24 -10.60 5.03
C ILE A 227 36.22 -9.64 5.71
N GLY A 228 35.73 -8.45 6.10
CA GLY A 228 36.61 -7.39 6.59
C GLY A 228 37.46 -6.75 5.48
N GLY A 229 38.56 -6.10 5.85
CA GLY A 229 39.40 -5.33 4.92
C GLY A 229 38.90 -3.91 4.72
N SER A 230 38.75 -3.47 3.46
CA SER A 230 38.32 -2.10 3.14
C SER A 230 36.89 -1.78 3.62
N CYS A 231 36.08 -2.81 3.89
CA CYS A 231 34.72 -2.69 4.41
C CYS A 231 34.64 -2.48 5.93
N GLY A 232 35.72 -2.77 6.67
CA GLY A 232 35.74 -2.69 8.13
C GLY A 232 35.03 -3.86 8.83
N THR A 233 35.11 -3.87 10.16
CA THR A 233 34.55 -4.95 11.01
C THR A 233 33.02 -4.92 10.99
N GLY A 234 32.40 -6.09 10.78
CA GLY A 234 30.94 -6.26 10.66
C GLY A 234 30.42 -6.22 9.22
N TYR A 235 31.31 -6.14 8.24
CA TYR A 235 30.98 -6.01 6.83
C TYR A 235 31.83 -6.97 5.97
N ALA A 236 31.27 -7.40 4.85
CA ALA A 236 31.96 -8.17 3.81
C ALA A 236 31.82 -7.49 2.45
N CYS A 237 32.73 -7.82 1.55
CA CYS A 237 32.74 -7.33 0.18
C CYS A 237 31.91 -8.26 -0.71
N TYR A 238 30.69 -7.86 -1.07
CA TYR A 238 29.79 -8.64 -1.92
C TYR A 238 29.95 -8.25 -3.39
N GLY A 239 29.92 -9.22 -4.31
CA GLY A 239 30.02 -8.94 -5.74
C GLY A 239 28.75 -8.25 -6.25
N ILE A 240 28.91 -7.12 -6.94
CA ILE A 240 27.80 -6.32 -7.51
C ILE A 240 27.82 -6.32 -9.05
N GLY A 241 28.49 -7.30 -9.64
CA GLY A 241 28.75 -7.43 -11.08
C GLY A 241 30.18 -7.01 -11.48
N GLY A 242 30.77 -7.72 -12.45
CA GLY A 242 32.15 -7.51 -12.88
C GLY A 242 33.19 -7.82 -11.79
N ASN A 243 34.34 -7.11 -11.81
CA ASN A 243 35.44 -7.27 -10.83
C ASN A 243 35.30 -6.38 -9.58
N SER A 244 34.16 -5.71 -9.40
CA SER A 244 33.93 -4.78 -8.29
C SER A 244 32.96 -5.38 -7.27
N GLY A 245 33.23 -5.15 -5.99
CA GLY A 245 32.30 -5.46 -4.91
C GLY A 245 31.80 -4.21 -4.20
N GLY A 246 30.74 -4.36 -3.41
CA GLY A 246 30.24 -3.37 -2.48
C GLY A 246 30.25 -3.90 -1.04
N CYS A 247 30.61 -3.04 -0.09
CA CYS A 247 30.64 -3.37 1.32
C CYS A 247 29.24 -3.37 1.92
N TRP A 248 28.83 -4.52 2.45
CA TRP A 248 27.54 -4.69 3.09
C TRP A 248 27.64 -5.57 4.34
N ILE A 249 26.57 -5.62 5.14
CA ILE A 249 26.58 -6.22 6.48
C ILE A 249 26.94 -7.72 6.44
N TYR A 250 27.76 -8.16 7.40
CA TYR A 250 28.16 -9.57 7.57
C TYR A 250 27.94 -10.06 9.01
N PRO A 251 27.33 -11.24 9.23
CA PRO A 251 26.79 -12.15 8.22
C PRO A 251 25.60 -11.51 7.47
N THR A 252 25.39 -11.96 6.23
CA THR A 252 24.25 -11.53 5.42
C THR A 252 22.97 -11.73 6.23
N PRO A 253 22.04 -10.76 6.28
CA PRO A 253 20.74 -10.98 6.90
C PRO A 253 20.12 -12.24 6.30
N PRO A 254 19.44 -13.09 7.10
CA PRO A 254 18.61 -14.11 6.50
C PRO A 254 17.68 -13.43 5.50
N ARG A 255 17.57 -13.98 4.28
CA ARG A 255 16.51 -13.58 3.35
C ARG A 255 15.21 -13.58 4.12
N ASP A 256 14.38 -12.56 3.93
CA ASP A 256 13.06 -12.54 4.54
C ASP A 256 12.38 -13.88 4.21
N ALA A 257 11.93 -14.59 5.25
CA ALA A 257 11.34 -15.92 5.10
C ALA A 257 10.02 -15.87 4.33
N GLY A 258 9.53 -14.67 3.99
CA GLY A 258 8.26 -14.41 3.34
C GLY A 258 7.16 -14.25 4.38
N VAL A 259 5.91 -14.45 3.94
CA VAL A 259 4.75 -14.55 4.85
C VAL A 259 5.12 -15.48 6.01
N PRO A 260 4.97 -15.05 7.27
CA PRO A 260 5.07 -15.97 8.40
C PRO A 260 4.27 -17.23 8.11
N ALA A 261 4.80 -18.43 8.39
CA ALA A 261 4.06 -19.66 8.09
C ALA A 261 2.65 -19.68 8.73
N ASP A 262 2.47 -18.98 9.86
CA ASP A 262 1.20 -18.76 10.56
C ASP A 262 0.27 -17.72 9.91
N LYS A 263 0.77 -16.95 8.94
CA LYS A 263 -0.01 -16.00 8.15
C LYS A 263 -0.45 -16.52 6.80
N VAL A 264 0.18 -17.55 6.23
CA VAL A 264 -0.25 -18.12 4.94
C VAL A 264 -1.69 -18.65 5.07
N GLY A 265 -2.59 -18.16 4.21
CA GLY A 265 -4.02 -18.48 4.26
C GLY A 265 -4.85 -17.61 5.21
N ASN A 266 -4.25 -16.66 5.97
CA ASN A 266 -5.01 -15.72 6.79
C ASN A 266 -5.75 -14.67 5.95
N PRO A 267 -6.91 -14.18 6.42
CA PRO A 267 -7.68 -13.20 5.66
C PRO A 267 -6.97 -11.86 5.70
N CYS A 268 -7.06 -11.13 4.61
CA CYS A 268 -6.48 -9.81 4.47
C CYS A 268 -7.34 -8.94 3.57
N THR A 269 -7.16 -7.65 3.70
CA THR A 269 -7.71 -6.58 2.88
C THR A 269 -6.61 -5.73 2.25
N ALA A 270 -5.34 -5.93 2.65
CA ALA A 270 -4.17 -5.25 2.11
C ALA A 270 -2.89 -6.09 2.32
N ASP A 271 -1.91 -5.94 1.42
CA ASP A 271 -0.63 -6.67 1.44
C ASP A 271 0.12 -6.55 2.77
N GLY A 272 0.09 -5.37 3.39
CA GLY A 272 0.75 -5.12 4.68
C GLY A 272 0.27 -6.03 5.82
N GLN A 273 -0.92 -6.64 5.72
CA GLN A 273 -1.37 -7.63 6.70
C GLN A 273 -0.68 -8.99 6.52
N CYS A 274 -0.27 -9.29 5.30
CA CYS A 274 0.39 -10.52 4.87
C CYS A 274 1.91 -10.43 4.93
N GLN A 275 2.43 -9.21 4.95
CA GLN A 275 3.84 -8.96 5.12
C GLN A 275 4.22 -9.12 6.59
N ASN A 276 5.47 -9.54 6.78
CA ASN A 276 6.13 -9.36 8.05
C ASN A 276 6.83 -8.00 7.98
N PRO A 277 6.62 -7.08 8.94
CA PRO A 277 7.44 -5.90 9.00
C PRO A 277 8.91 -6.32 9.16
N PRO A 278 9.86 -5.77 8.37
CA PRO A 278 9.72 -4.61 7.48
C PRO A 278 9.77 -4.94 5.96
N GLU A 279 8.86 -5.82 5.52
CA GLU A 279 8.23 -5.98 4.18
C GLU A 279 9.10 -6.30 2.94
N THR A 280 8.90 -7.49 2.34
CA THR A 280 8.26 -7.73 1.01
C THR A 280 8.25 -9.24 0.73
N GLY A 281 7.08 -9.80 0.41
CA GLY A 281 6.95 -11.23 0.06
C GLY A 281 5.59 -11.84 0.36
N GLY A 282 4.79 -11.21 1.22
CA GLY A 282 3.38 -11.50 1.36
C GLY A 282 2.53 -10.61 0.50
N ALA A 283 1.73 -11.20 -0.38
CA ALA A 283 0.65 -10.50 -1.07
C ALA A 283 -0.68 -10.89 -0.44
N CYS A 284 -1.56 -9.92 -0.32
CA CYS A 284 -2.96 -10.15 -0.05
C CYS A 284 -3.64 -10.46 -1.39
N LEU A 285 -3.64 -11.74 -1.76
CA LEU A 285 -4.26 -12.16 -3.00
C LEU A 285 -5.78 -12.12 -2.83
N SER A 286 -6.45 -11.12 -3.41
CA SER A 286 -7.82 -11.32 -3.87
C SER A 286 -7.76 -12.39 -4.94
N ARG A 287 -8.66 -13.39 -4.92
CA ARG A 287 -8.66 -14.47 -5.91
C ARG A 287 -9.20 -13.96 -7.26
N ASP A 288 -8.59 -12.92 -7.80
CA ASP A 288 -8.89 -12.36 -9.10
C ASP A 288 -7.71 -12.66 -10.03
N PHE A 289 -7.57 -13.93 -10.40
CA PHE A 289 -6.79 -14.30 -11.59
C PHE A 289 -7.66 -14.35 -12.87
N ASN A 290 -8.96 -13.96 -12.79
CA ASN A 290 -9.78 -13.48 -13.92
C ASN A 290 -11.26 -13.15 -13.58
N TYR A 291 -11.71 -13.19 -12.32
CA TYR A 291 -13.12 -13.01 -11.96
C TYR A 291 -13.25 -12.07 -10.77
N ASN A 292 -14.15 -11.09 -10.87
CA ASN A 292 -14.35 -9.96 -9.97
C ASN A 292 -15.00 -10.40 -8.63
N TRP A 293 -14.23 -10.88 -7.66
CA TRP A 293 -14.72 -11.29 -6.33
C TRP A 293 -14.19 -10.39 -5.21
N GLN A 294 -14.46 -9.09 -5.32
CA GLN A 294 -14.02 -8.07 -4.35
C GLN A 294 -14.68 -8.20 -2.95
N ALA A 295 -15.67 -9.08 -2.76
CA ALA A 295 -16.56 -9.02 -1.61
C ALA A 295 -16.15 -9.83 -0.35
N LEU A 296 -15.12 -10.69 -0.40
CA LEU A 296 -14.78 -11.57 0.75
C LEU A 296 -13.39 -11.36 1.38
N GLY A 297 -12.64 -10.35 0.94
CA GLY A 297 -11.26 -10.12 1.39
C GLY A 297 -10.28 -11.14 0.78
N GLY A 298 -9.04 -10.71 0.54
CA GLY A 298 -7.98 -11.57 0.03
C GLY A 298 -7.47 -12.55 1.09
N TYR A 299 -6.50 -13.36 0.69
CA TYR A 299 -5.75 -14.21 1.62
C TYR A 299 -4.25 -13.98 1.47
N CYS A 300 -3.55 -14.11 2.59
CA CYS A 300 -2.11 -13.96 2.61
C CYS A 300 -1.44 -15.14 1.94
N SER A 301 -0.71 -14.86 0.88
CA SER A 301 0.05 -15.86 0.14
C SER A 301 1.44 -15.32 -0.17
N ARG A 302 2.42 -16.23 -0.23
CA ARG A 302 3.73 -15.94 -0.78
C ARG A 302 3.64 -16.17 -2.28
N THR A 303 3.94 -15.14 -3.06
CA THR A 303 4.04 -15.23 -4.52
C THR A 303 5.42 -15.79 -4.91
N ASN A 304 5.48 -16.45 -6.07
CA ASN A 304 6.70 -17.01 -6.67
C ASN A 304 7.36 -18.11 -5.84
N CYS A 305 6.57 -18.99 -5.22
CA CYS A 305 7.13 -20.22 -4.66
C CYS A 305 7.63 -21.13 -5.78
N ALA A 306 8.79 -21.77 -5.61
CA ALA A 306 9.32 -22.78 -6.54
C ALA A 306 9.08 -24.21 -6.02
N ALA A 307 8.89 -24.37 -4.71
CA ALA A 307 8.62 -25.63 -4.06
C ALA A 307 7.75 -25.44 -2.79
N ASN A 308 7.14 -26.53 -2.31
CA ASN A 308 6.36 -26.53 -1.06
C ASN A 308 7.18 -26.05 0.16
N ALA A 309 8.49 -26.30 0.14
CA ALA A 309 9.40 -25.84 1.19
C ALA A 309 9.46 -24.30 1.29
N ASP A 310 9.12 -23.58 0.22
CA ASP A 310 9.07 -22.12 0.21
C ASP A 310 7.80 -21.58 0.89
N CYS A 311 6.77 -22.41 1.06
CA CYS A 311 5.47 -22.02 1.57
C CYS A 311 5.31 -22.23 3.07
N SER A 312 5.92 -23.30 3.60
CA SER A 312 5.88 -23.59 5.03
C SER A 312 6.99 -24.58 5.37
N ALA A 313 7.84 -24.25 6.34
CA ALA A 313 8.83 -25.18 6.88
C ALA A 313 8.17 -26.45 7.45
N ASP A 314 6.95 -26.30 8.00
CA ASP A 314 6.20 -27.39 8.65
C ASP A 314 5.27 -28.15 7.68
N GLY A 315 5.32 -27.86 6.37
CA GLY A 315 4.47 -28.51 5.37
C GLY A 315 2.97 -28.18 5.43
N GLY A 316 2.57 -27.15 6.19
CA GLY A 316 1.18 -26.69 6.30
C GLY A 316 0.66 -25.93 5.07
N ALA A 317 1.51 -25.66 4.08
CA ALA A 317 1.16 -24.97 2.85
C ALA A 317 1.78 -25.67 1.62
N LEU A 318 1.06 -25.59 0.50
CA LEU A 318 1.45 -26.11 -0.81
C LEU A 318 1.80 -24.95 -1.74
N CYS A 319 2.84 -25.13 -2.55
CA CYS A 319 3.12 -24.25 -3.67
C CYS A 319 2.32 -24.73 -4.89
N LEU A 320 1.32 -23.96 -5.31
CA LEU A 320 0.55 -24.26 -6.51
C LEU A 320 0.96 -23.29 -7.63
N GLY A 321 1.37 -23.86 -8.77
CA GLY A 321 1.54 -23.11 -10.00
C GLY A 321 0.18 -22.86 -10.66
N PHE A 322 -0.13 -21.60 -10.92
CA PHE A 322 -1.33 -21.17 -11.64
C PHE A 322 -1.03 -20.97 -13.13
N THR A 323 0.16 -20.45 -13.43
CA THR A 323 0.71 -20.31 -14.78
C THR A 323 2.16 -20.78 -14.80
N GLU A 324 2.81 -20.78 -15.98
CA GLU A 324 4.24 -21.11 -16.08
C GLU A 324 5.14 -20.12 -15.32
N GLU A 325 4.65 -18.91 -15.03
CA GLU A 325 5.40 -17.84 -14.38
C GLU A 325 4.89 -17.49 -12.98
N GLU A 326 3.68 -17.93 -12.61
CA GLU A 326 3.03 -17.57 -11.35
C GLU A 326 2.72 -18.81 -10.52
N ALA A 327 3.28 -18.84 -9.31
CA ALA A 327 2.95 -19.80 -8.29
C ALA A 327 2.68 -19.09 -6.96
N ALA A 328 1.75 -19.63 -6.17
CA ALA A 328 1.44 -19.06 -4.87
C ALA A 328 1.26 -20.15 -3.81
N CYS A 329 1.54 -19.77 -2.57
CA CYS A 329 1.35 -20.65 -1.43
C CYS A 329 -0.11 -20.68 -0.97
N VAL A 330 -0.68 -21.87 -0.85
CA VAL A 330 -2.03 -22.12 -0.34
C VAL A 330 -1.99 -23.02 0.89
N GLN A 331 -2.94 -22.86 1.81
CA GLN A 331 -3.02 -23.72 2.99
C GLN A 331 -3.39 -25.15 2.58
N ARG A 332 -2.61 -26.12 3.04
CA ARG A 332 -2.87 -27.54 2.83
C ARG A 332 -3.96 -28.03 3.76
N CYS A 333 -4.82 -28.92 3.28
CA CYS A 333 -5.77 -29.63 4.11
C CYS A 333 -5.61 -31.14 3.99
N ALA A 334 -5.77 -31.85 5.10
CA ALA A 334 -5.39 -33.25 5.25
C ALA A 334 -6.40 -34.26 4.67
N ASP A 335 -7.60 -33.82 4.29
CA ASP A 335 -8.63 -34.71 3.78
C ASP A 335 -9.56 -34.00 2.80
N SER A 336 -9.38 -34.27 1.51
CA SER A 336 -10.23 -33.76 0.44
C SER A 336 -11.45 -34.66 0.16
N SER A 337 -11.55 -35.82 0.81
CA SER A 337 -12.51 -36.86 0.42
C SER A 337 -13.94 -36.64 0.94
N ASP A 338 -14.13 -35.74 1.92
CA ASP A 338 -15.43 -35.49 2.54
C ASP A 338 -16.05 -34.11 2.23
N GLY A 339 -15.42 -33.26 1.39
CA GLY A 339 -15.89 -31.88 1.15
C GLY A 339 -16.01 -31.05 2.44
N GLY A 340 -15.38 -31.51 3.53
CA GLY A 340 -15.49 -30.95 4.87
C GLY A 340 -14.40 -29.93 5.19
N GLN A 341 -14.67 -29.06 6.16
CA GLN A 341 -13.76 -28.02 6.65
C GLN A 341 -12.58 -28.57 7.47
N SER A 342 -12.25 -29.87 7.40
CA SER A 342 -11.61 -30.61 8.51
C SER A 342 -10.26 -30.04 9.00
N THR A 343 -9.55 -29.29 8.14
CA THR A 343 -8.35 -28.51 8.50
C THR A 343 -8.34 -27.09 7.93
N CYS A 344 -9.40 -26.73 7.20
CA CYS A 344 -9.56 -25.39 6.64
C CYS A 344 -10.21 -24.45 7.66
N ARG A 345 -9.91 -23.16 7.53
CA ARG A 345 -10.55 -22.13 8.36
C ARG A 345 -12.09 -22.15 8.16
N PRO A 346 -12.87 -21.70 9.16
CA PRO A 346 -14.32 -21.59 9.01
C PRO A 346 -14.71 -20.81 7.75
N GLY A 347 -15.62 -21.38 6.96
CA GLY A 347 -16.03 -20.80 5.68
C GLY A 347 -15.04 -21.05 4.55
N PHE A 348 -14.19 -22.08 4.63
CA PHE A 348 -13.36 -22.61 3.55
C PHE A 348 -13.60 -24.12 3.43
N VAL A 349 -13.57 -24.66 2.21
CA VAL A 349 -13.68 -26.09 1.89
C VAL A 349 -12.35 -26.63 1.42
N CYS A 350 -12.09 -27.88 1.72
CA CYS A 350 -10.89 -28.58 1.27
C CYS A 350 -11.14 -29.15 -0.13
N GLU A 351 -10.50 -28.60 -1.15
CA GLU A 351 -10.57 -29.12 -2.51
C GLU A 351 -9.39 -30.02 -2.84
N PRO A 352 -9.60 -31.14 -3.55
CA PRO A 352 -8.51 -31.95 -4.06
C PRO A 352 -7.77 -31.21 -5.17
N TYR A 353 -6.44 -31.35 -5.23
CA TYR A 353 -5.66 -30.93 -6.40
C TYR A 353 -5.17 -32.14 -7.19
N PHE A 354 -5.02 -31.95 -8.51
CA PHE A 354 -4.51 -32.98 -9.40
C PHE A 354 -3.02 -32.79 -9.64
N ILE A 355 -2.24 -33.85 -9.43
CA ILE A 355 -0.83 -33.89 -9.78
C ILE A 355 -0.64 -34.73 -11.05
N THR A 356 0.17 -34.22 -11.97
CA THR A 356 0.60 -34.99 -13.14
C THR A 356 1.75 -35.89 -12.71
N VAL A 357 1.54 -37.21 -12.77
CA VAL A 357 2.56 -38.21 -12.48
C VAL A 357 2.60 -39.18 -13.66
N ASP A 358 3.77 -39.37 -14.27
CA ASP A 358 4.01 -40.32 -15.37
C ASP A 358 3.05 -40.17 -16.58
N GLY A 359 2.69 -38.92 -16.92
CA GLY A 359 1.81 -38.64 -18.07
C GLY A 359 0.31 -38.88 -17.81
N GLY A 360 -0.09 -39.15 -16.57
CA GLY A 360 -1.49 -39.20 -16.13
C GLY A 360 -1.77 -38.24 -14.99
N GLN A 361 -3.01 -37.77 -14.85
CA GLN A 361 -3.44 -37.02 -13.67
C GLN A 361 -3.86 -37.97 -12.56
N ARG A 362 -3.32 -37.76 -11.35
CA ARG A 362 -3.77 -38.42 -10.12
C ARG A 362 -4.29 -37.37 -9.15
N GLN A 363 -5.43 -37.66 -8.55
CA GLN A 363 -5.97 -36.87 -7.45
C GLN A 363 -5.09 -37.07 -6.21
N SER A 364 -4.65 -35.98 -5.60
CA SER A 364 -3.91 -36.01 -4.34
C SER A 364 -4.82 -36.51 -3.20
N THR A 365 -4.25 -37.23 -2.23
CA THR A 365 -4.95 -37.55 -0.97
C THR A 365 -5.17 -36.32 -0.11
N ASP A 366 -4.31 -35.33 -0.24
CA ASP A 366 -4.40 -34.04 0.45
C ASP A 366 -5.03 -32.99 -0.47
N GLY A 367 -5.69 -32.00 0.11
CA GLY A 367 -6.28 -30.88 -0.62
C GLY A 367 -5.65 -29.53 -0.32
N TYR A 368 -6.28 -28.48 -0.84
CA TYR A 368 -5.99 -27.09 -0.51
C TYR A 368 -7.27 -26.36 -0.09
N CYS A 369 -7.13 -25.40 0.82
CA CYS A 369 -8.28 -24.66 1.35
C CYS A 369 -8.70 -23.53 0.40
N VAL A 370 -9.93 -23.59 -0.08
CA VAL A 370 -10.57 -22.54 -0.89
C VAL A 370 -11.83 -22.05 -0.20
N PRO A 371 -12.28 -20.80 -0.41
CA PRO A 371 -13.62 -20.43 0.05
C PRO A 371 -14.64 -21.37 -0.64
N PRO A 372 -15.70 -21.82 0.05
CA PRO A 372 -16.78 -22.56 -0.59
C PRO A 372 -17.25 -21.73 -1.77
N GLU A 373 -17.48 -22.40 -2.89
CA GLU A 373 -18.29 -21.80 -3.95
C GLU A 373 -19.52 -21.19 -3.29
N ALA A 374 -19.81 -19.92 -3.63
CA ALA A 374 -20.95 -19.21 -3.09
C ALA A 374 -22.19 -20.13 -3.18
N PRO A 375 -23.09 -20.13 -2.17
CA PRO A 375 -24.27 -21.00 -2.17
C PRO A 375 -24.93 -20.92 -3.55
N ALA A 376 -25.14 -22.09 -4.17
CA ALA A 376 -25.55 -22.27 -5.56
C ALA A 376 -26.42 -21.10 -6.03
N ALA A 377 -25.86 -20.25 -6.89
CA ALA A 377 -26.57 -19.06 -7.28
C ALA A 377 -27.89 -19.42 -7.96
N THR A 378 -28.76 -18.43 -7.94
CA THR A 378 -30.04 -18.50 -8.61
C THR A 378 -29.80 -18.79 -10.09
N SER A 379 -30.42 -19.86 -10.60
CA SER A 379 -30.32 -20.23 -12.00
C SER A 379 -30.88 -19.12 -12.92
N ILE A 380 -30.60 -19.16 -14.22
CA ILE A 380 -31.19 -18.23 -15.18
C ILE A 380 -32.72 -18.19 -14.99
N GLY A 381 -33.28 -16.98 -14.89
CA GLY A 381 -34.67 -16.73 -14.52
C GLY A 381 -34.96 -16.62 -13.02
N GLY A 382 -33.94 -16.80 -12.19
CA GLY A 382 -33.98 -16.59 -10.75
C GLY A 382 -34.21 -15.12 -10.34
N PRO A 383 -34.83 -14.87 -9.16
CA PRO A 383 -34.84 -13.54 -8.56
C PRO A 383 -33.43 -13.06 -8.22
N CYS A 384 -33.21 -11.75 -8.30
CA CYS A 384 -31.96 -11.12 -7.88
C CYS A 384 -32.17 -9.66 -7.47
N ALA A 385 -31.42 -9.19 -6.49
CA ALA A 385 -31.33 -7.78 -6.13
C ALA A 385 -30.09 -7.10 -6.73
N ASN A 386 -29.05 -7.88 -7.05
CA ASN A 386 -27.78 -7.43 -7.61
C ASN A 386 -27.05 -8.61 -8.29
N ASP A 387 -26.00 -8.31 -9.07
CA ASP A 387 -25.27 -9.29 -9.89
C ASP A 387 -24.64 -10.43 -9.08
N ALA A 388 -24.30 -10.21 -7.80
CA ALA A 388 -23.70 -11.24 -6.96
C ALA A 388 -24.67 -12.41 -6.67
N GLU A 389 -25.98 -12.20 -6.83
CA GLU A 389 -27.01 -13.21 -6.61
C GLU A 389 -27.23 -14.15 -7.81
N CYS A 390 -26.58 -13.88 -8.96
CA CYS A 390 -26.77 -14.60 -10.22
C CYS A 390 -25.62 -15.56 -10.60
N SER A 391 -24.56 -15.70 -9.80
CA SER A 391 -23.33 -16.44 -10.15
C SER A 391 -23.45 -17.96 -10.38
N GLN A 392 -23.60 -18.44 -11.62
CA GLN A 392 -23.57 -19.88 -11.94
C GLN A 392 -22.22 -20.55 -11.58
N PRO A 393 -22.22 -21.85 -11.18
CA PRO A 393 -21.00 -22.59 -10.80
C PRO A 393 -20.01 -22.86 -11.96
N ALA A 394 -20.36 -22.52 -13.22
CA ALA A 394 -19.56 -22.84 -14.40
C ALA A 394 -18.90 -21.63 -15.09
N GLY A 395 -18.71 -20.51 -14.40
CA GLY A 395 -17.97 -19.36 -14.93
C GLY A 395 -18.72 -18.49 -15.96
N ALA A 396 -20.02 -18.73 -16.15
CA ALA A 396 -20.86 -17.79 -16.88
C ALA A 396 -21.31 -16.68 -15.93
N ILE A 397 -20.85 -15.45 -16.16
CA ILE A 397 -21.36 -14.25 -15.49
C ILE A 397 -22.83 -14.13 -15.92
N ALA A 398 -23.74 -14.21 -14.95
CA ALA A 398 -25.10 -13.81 -15.16
C ALA A 398 -25.29 -12.45 -14.49
N ASP A 399 -25.78 -11.49 -15.27
CA ASP A 399 -26.11 -10.15 -14.83
C ASP A 399 -27.52 -10.17 -14.22
N CYS A 400 -27.71 -9.37 -13.18
CA CYS A 400 -29.02 -9.15 -12.61
C CYS A 400 -29.70 -7.98 -13.32
N PHE A 401 -30.87 -8.19 -13.91
CA PHE A 401 -31.79 -7.08 -14.15
C PHE A 401 -32.47 -6.73 -12.82
N PRO A 402 -32.10 -5.63 -12.14
CA PRO A 402 -32.63 -5.35 -10.82
C PRO A 402 -34.12 -4.99 -10.90
N PRO A 403 -34.87 -5.13 -9.79
CA PRO A 403 -36.29 -4.74 -9.73
C PRO A 403 -36.52 -3.22 -9.84
N ALA A 404 -35.47 -2.42 -9.62
CA ALA A 404 -35.50 -0.97 -9.78
C ALA A 404 -34.25 -0.50 -10.52
N LEU A 405 -34.44 0.42 -11.46
CA LEU A 405 -33.37 1.12 -12.16
C LEU A 405 -32.67 2.11 -11.19
N PRO A 406 -31.41 2.50 -11.46
CA PRO A 406 -30.68 3.45 -10.63
C PRO A 406 -31.35 4.82 -10.46
N ASP A 407 -32.24 5.21 -11.36
CA ASP A 407 -33.03 6.44 -11.32
C ASP A 407 -34.33 6.32 -10.48
N GLY A 408 -34.58 5.14 -9.90
CA GLY A 408 -35.79 4.84 -9.13
C GLY A 408 -36.98 4.38 -9.99
N GLY A 409 -36.81 4.23 -11.30
CA GLY A 409 -37.82 3.62 -12.18
C GLY A 409 -38.01 2.13 -11.86
N ALA A 410 -39.25 1.65 -11.88
CA ALA A 410 -39.51 0.21 -11.78
C ALA A 410 -39.10 -0.47 -13.09
N THR A 411 -38.39 -1.61 -13.00
CA THR A 411 -38.24 -2.49 -14.15
C THR A 411 -39.47 -3.39 -14.27
N PRO A 412 -39.77 -3.94 -15.45
CA PRO A 412 -40.80 -4.98 -15.57
C PRO A 412 -40.42 -6.25 -14.77
N TYR A 413 -39.15 -6.40 -14.39
CA TYR A 413 -38.65 -7.55 -13.65
C TYR A 413 -38.86 -7.42 -12.14
N THR A 414 -40.11 -7.54 -11.68
CA THR A 414 -40.41 -7.51 -10.24
C THR A 414 -39.67 -8.66 -9.52
N GLY A 415 -38.82 -8.33 -8.55
CA GLY A 415 -37.91 -9.28 -7.85
C GLY A 415 -36.57 -9.53 -8.53
N GLY A 416 -36.29 -8.81 -9.63
CA GLY A 416 -35.10 -8.89 -10.49
C GLY A 416 -34.95 -10.21 -11.23
N TYR A 417 -34.15 -10.26 -12.29
CA TYR A 417 -34.04 -11.42 -13.18
C TYR A 417 -32.59 -11.71 -13.53
N CYS A 418 -32.09 -12.89 -13.14
CA CYS A 418 -30.78 -13.37 -13.56
C CYS A 418 -30.80 -13.77 -15.04
N THR A 419 -30.01 -13.10 -15.86
CA THR A 419 -29.79 -13.42 -17.28
C THR A 419 -28.29 -13.50 -17.55
N ARG A 420 -27.90 -14.06 -18.69
CA ARG A 420 -26.55 -13.90 -19.23
C ARG A 420 -26.63 -12.96 -20.43
N LEU A 421 -25.80 -11.92 -20.43
CA LEU A 421 -25.62 -11.04 -21.58
C LEU A 421 -24.69 -11.68 -22.61
N ASP A 422 -24.86 -11.28 -23.86
CA ASP A 422 -23.96 -11.61 -24.98
C ASP A 422 -23.86 -13.13 -25.24
N CYS A 423 -24.97 -13.85 -25.12
CA CYS A 423 -25.04 -15.22 -25.60
C CYS A 423 -24.98 -15.26 -27.14
N GLU A 424 -24.27 -16.24 -27.71
CA GLU A 424 -24.20 -16.46 -29.15
C GLU A 424 -25.09 -17.63 -29.57
N SER A 425 -25.35 -18.57 -28.66
CA SER A 425 -26.25 -19.70 -28.86
C SER A 425 -26.96 -20.14 -27.59
N ASP A 426 -27.93 -21.05 -27.71
CA ASP A 426 -28.67 -21.61 -26.56
C ASP A 426 -27.76 -22.37 -25.59
N GLU A 427 -26.66 -22.95 -26.09
CA GLU A 427 -25.66 -23.63 -25.27
C GLU A 427 -24.97 -22.68 -24.26
N ASP A 428 -24.83 -21.41 -24.59
CA ASP A 428 -24.29 -20.39 -23.68
C ASP A 428 -25.20 -20.13 -22.49
N CYS A 429 -26.49 -20.40 -22.64
CA CYS A 429 -27.46 -20.22 -21.57
C CYS A 429 -27.50 -21.40 -20.59
N GLY A 430 -26.74 -22.47 -20.87
CA GLY A 430 -26.72 -23.68 -20.07
C GLY A 430 -28.02 -24.49 -20.14
N VAL A 431 -27.93 -25.76 -19.74
CA VAL A 431 -29.11 -26.59 -19.54
C VAL A 431 -29.75 -26.23 -18.20
N GLY A 432 -31.06 -25.99 -18.16
CA GLY A 432 -31.76 -25.74 -16.90
C GLY A 432 -31.52 -26.91 -15.93
N ALA A 433 -31.17 -26.60 -14.68
CA ALA A 433 -30.89 -27.59 -13.64
C ALA A 433 -32.06 -28.57 -13.39
N ASP A 434 -33.26 -28.20 -13.84
CA ASP A 434 -34.52 -28.93 -13.61
C ASP A 434 -34.87 -29.94 -14.72
N GLY A 435 -34.03 -30.11 -15.75
CA GLY A 435 -34.30 -31.04 -16.87
C GLY A 435 -35.49 -30.66 -17.76
N GLY A 436 -35.95 -29.41 -17.68
CA GLY A 436 -36.98 -28.80 -18.54
C GLY A 436 -36.42 -28.24 -19.85
N ALA A 437 -37.23 -27.44 -20.56
CA ALA A 437 -36.82 -26.79 -21.80
C ALA A 437 -35.50 -26.02 -21.60
N THR A 438 -34.56 -26.17 -22.53
CA THR A 438 -33.24 -25.52 -22.46
C THR A 438 -33.42 -24.00 -22.40
N ASN A 439 -32.58 -23.33 -21.60
CA ASN A 439 -32.53 -21.87 -21.63
C ASN A 439 -32.26 -21.39 -23.06
N ARG A 440 -32.82 -20.25 -23.43
CA ARG A 440 -32.79 -19.75 -24.81
C ARG A 440 -32.02 -18.45 -24.92
N CYS A 441 -31.17 -18.35 -25.92
CA CYS A 441 -30.50 -17.11 -26.29
C CYS A 441 -31.37 -16.33 -27.27
N LEU A 442 -31.90 -15.19 -26.82
CA LEU A 442 -32.74 -14.34 -27.66
C LEU A 442 -32.03 -13.04 -28.01
N PHE A 443 -32.12 -12.68 -29.29
CA PHE A 443 -31.54 -11.46 -29.84
C PHE A 443 -32.60 -10.35 -29.92
N SER A 444 -32.28 -9.18 -29.37
CA SER A 444 -33.07 -7.96 -29.50
C SER A 444 -32.26 -6.92 -30.24
N GLN A 445 -32.86 -6.27 -31.23
CA GLN A 445 -32.21 -5.22 -32.01
C GLN A 445 -32.82 -3.85 -31.67
N GLN A 446 -31.99 -2.93 -31.15
CA GLN A 446 -32.35 -1.52 -31.02
C GLN A 446 -31.45 -0.69 -31.95
N GLY A 447 -32.02 -0.26 -33.09
CA GLY A 447 -31.26 0.45 -34.12
C GLY A 447 -30.21 -0.46 -34.77
N GLN A 448 -28.93 -0.10 -34.66
CA GLN A 448 -27.80 -0.89 -35.18
C GLN A 448 -27.20 -1.84 -34.15
N GLN A 449 -27.61 -1.77 -32.88
CA GLN A 449 -27.09 -2.63 -31.81
C GLN A 449 -27.96 -3.88 -31.70
N VAL A 450 -27.29 -5.04 -31.66
CA VAL A 450 -27.90 -6.34 -31.38
C VAL A 450 -27.44 -6.73 -29.98
N PHE A 451 -28.38 -6.93 -29.08
CA PHE A 451 -28.15 -7.45 -27.74
C PHE A 451 -28.67 -8.87 -27.69
N SER A 452 -27.99 -9.75 -26.97
CA SER A 452 -28.49 -11.10 -26.71
C SER A 452 -28.59 -11.37 -25.23
N PHE A 453 -29.66 -12.04 -24.84
CA PHE A 453 -30.00 -12.33 -23.45
C PHE A 453 -30.42 -13.78 -23.31
N CYS A 454 -29.96 -14.43 -22.26
CA CYS A 454 -30.45 -15.76 -21.91
C CYS A 454 -31.75 -15.68 -21.11
N TYR A 455 -32.78 -16.36 -21.62
CA TYR A 455 -34.05 -16.53 -20.95
C TYR A 455 -34.24 -17.95 -20.44
N LYS A 456 -34.95 -18.10 -19.32
CA LYS A 456 -35.36 -19.42 -18.83
C LYS A 456 -36.30 -20.04 -19.85
N GLY A 457 -35.96 -21.24 -20.33
CA GLY A 457 -36.83 -21.99 -21.24
C GLY A 457 -38.10 -22.46 -20.52
N CYS A 458 -39.17 -22.66 -21.28
CA CYS A 458 -40.39 -23.27 -20.77
C CYS A 458 -41.02 -24.22 -21.80
N SER A 459 -41.58 -25.33 -21.34
CA SER A 459 -41.99 -26.45 -22.19
C SER A 459 -43.36 -26.30 -22.91
N ASP A 460 -44.20 -25.35 -22.51
CA ASP A 460 -45.53 -25.14 -23.11
C ASP A 460 -45.88 -23.65 -23.24
N SER A 461 -45.67 -23.10 -24.45
CA SER A 461 -45.95 -21.70 -24.75
C SER A 461 -47.43 -21.31 -24.75
N ARG A 462 -48.35 -22.28 -24.57
CA ARG A 462 -49.81 -22.07 -24.61
C ARG A 462 -50.47 -22.14 -23.23
N ALA A 463 -49.77 -22.62 -22.21
CA ALA A 463 -50.34 -22.87 -20.89
C ALA A 463 -50.27 -21.69 -19.89
N GLY A 464 -49.85 -20.49 -20.32
CA GLY A 464 -49.72 -19.33 -19.43
C GLY A 464 -48.44 -19.40 -18.58
N ASN A 465 -48.57 -19.40 -17.25
CA ASN A 465 -47.43 -19.28 -16.32
C ASN A 465 -46.54 -20.54 -16.24
N GLY A 466 -46.96 -21.69 -16.78
CA GLY A 466 -46.15 -22.91 -16.97
C GLY A 466 -45.01 -23.16 -15.96
N GLU A 467 -43.78 -23.28 -16.49
CA GLU A 467 -42.51 -23.43 -15.75
C GLU A 467 -41.88 -22.09 -15.30
N CYS A 468 -42.58 -21.00 -15.60
CA CYS A 468 -42.17 -19.64 -15.32
C CYS A 468 -42.55 -19.24 -13.90
N ARG A 469 -41.75 -18.34 -13.31
CA ARG A 469 -42.02 -17.83 -11.96
C ARG A 469 -43.28 -16.98 -11.96
N GLN A 470 -43.87 -16.77 -10.79
CA GLN A 470 -45.07 -15.94 -10.65
C GLN A 470 -44.83 -14.53 -11.23
N GLY A 471 -45.75 -14.06 -12.07
CA GLY A 471 -45.63 -12.80 -12.81
C GLY A 471 -44.94 -12.92 -14.17
N TYR A 472 -44.66 -14.15 -14.63
CA TYR A 472 -44.04 -14.44 -15.91
C TYR A 472 -44.87 -15.45 -16.70
N THR A 473 -44.95 -15.25 -18.01
CA THR A 473 -45.61 -16.11 -18.99
C THR A 473 -44.60 -16.83 -19.87
N CYS A 474 -44.96 -18.02 -20.34
CA CYS A 474 -44.15 -18.78 -21.28
C CYS A 474 -44.39 -18.32 -22.72
N ASP A 475 -43.66 -17.30 -23.19
CA ASP A 475 -43.85 -16.74 -24.52
C ASP A 475 -43.26 -17.65 -25.60
N GLY A 476 -44.07 -18.00 -26.60
CA GLY A 476 -43.61 -18.75 -27.77
C GLY A 476 -42.91 -17.84 -28.77
N TYR A 477 -41.87 -18.33 -29.43
CA TYR A 477 -41.25 -17.63 -30.55
C TYR A 477 -41.86 -18.06 -31.89
N GLY A 478 -41.82 -17.14 -32.86
CA GLY A 478 -42.26 -17.39 -34.23
C GLY A 478 -41.28 -18.30 -34.95
N LEU A 479 -41.79 -19.36 -35.58
CA LEU A 479 -41.05 -20.20 -36.51
C LEU A 479 -41.05 -19.55 -37.91
N THR A 480 -40.04 -19.87 -38.71
CA THR A 480 -39.87 -19.30 -40.07
C THR A 480 -40.98 -19.70 -41.04
N ASP A 481 -41.75 -20.75 -40.72
CA ASP A 481 -42.94 -21.19 -41.45
C ASP A 481 -44.23 -20.45 -41.05
N GLY A 482 -44.14 -19.49 -40.13
CA GLY A 482 -45.28 -18.76 -39.57
C GLY A 482 -46.01 -19.51 -38.45
N GLY A 483 -45.54 -20.70 -38.05
CA GLY A 483 -46.00 -21.40 -36.87
C GLY A 483 -45.49 -20.79 -35.57
N ARG A 484 -46.13 -21.13 -34.44
CA ARG A 484 -45.58 -20.88 -33.10
C ARG A 484 -44.87 -22.13 -32.60
N SER A 485 -43.71 -21.97 -31.96
CA SER A 485 -43.01 -23.09 -31.33
C SER A 485 -43.84 -23.72 -30.19
N THR A 486 -43.65 -25.01 -29.94
CA THR A 486 -44.31 -25.72 -28.83
C THR A 486 -43.71 -25.40 -27.48
N ASP A 487 -42.43 -25.04 -27.46
CA ASP A 487 -41.71 -24.47 -26.33
C ASP A 487 -41.65 -22.94 -26.42
N GLY A 488 -41.15 -22.32 -25.36
CA GLY A 488 -41.04 -20.88 -25.23
C GLY A 488 -39.95 -20.45 -24.26
N TYR A 489 -40.02 -19.19 -23.87
CA TYR A 489 -39.16 -18.58 -22.87
C TYR A 489 -39.99 -17.80 -21.85
N CYS A 490 -39.51 -17.71 -20.62
CA CYS A 490 -40.20 -16.99 -19.56
C CYS A 490 -40.02 -15.49 -19.71
N ASN A 491 -41.09 -14.79 -20.05
CA ASN A 491 -41.16 -13.34 -20.17
C ASN A 491 -42.11 -12.75 -19.12
N VAL A 492 -42.05 -11.44 -18.91
CA VAL A 492 -42.90 -10.76 -17.92
C VAL A 492 -44.37 -10.74 -18.39
N ALA A 493 -45.30 -11.09 -17.52
CA ALA A 493 -46.73 -11.07 -17.81
C ALA A 493 -47.26 -9.65 -18.06
N CYS A 494 -48.30 -9.50 -18.88
CA CYS A 494 -48.88 -8.19 -19.24
C CYS A 494 -49.48 -7.40 -18.06
N ASP A 495 -49.72 -8.04 -16.92
CA ASP A 495 -50.23 -7.40 -15.71
C ASP A 495 -49.12 -7.06 -14.71
N ALA A 496 -47.86 -7.34 -15.04
CA ALA A 496 -46.73 -7.00 -14.20
C ALA A 496 -46.51 -5.47 -14.14
N PRO A 497 -46.14 -4.93 -12.97
CA PRO A 497 -45.81 -3.51 -12.84
C PRO A 497 -44.69 -3.09 -13.80
N GLY A 498 -44.90 -2.01 -14.55
CA GLY A 498 -43.88 -1.45 -15.46
C GLY A 498 -43.87 -2.04 -16.87
N VAL A 499 -44.73 -3.01 -17.18
CA VAL A 499 -44.96 -3.47 -18.55
C VAL A 499 -45.94 -2.52 -19.26
N ASP A 500 -45.71 -2.28 -20.55
CA ASP A 500 -46.61 -1.47 -21.37
C ASP A 500 -48.02 -2.05 -21.36
N ALA A 501 -49.02 -1.17 -21.31
CA ALA A 501 -50.42 -1.60 -21.39
C ALA A 501 -50.66 -2.34 -22.72
N CYS A 502 -51.51 -3.36 -22.67
CA CYS A 502 -51.92 -4.10 -23.87
C CYS A 502 -52.33 -3.15 -25.01
N PRO A 503 -51.99 -3.46 -26.27
CA PRO A 503 -52.33 -2.62 -27.42
C PRO A 503 -53.82 -2.23 -27.44
N ALA A 504 -54.13 -1.03 -27.93
CA ALA A 504 -55.49 -0.50 -27.92
C ALA A 504 -56.50 -1.51 -28.52
N GLY A 505 -57.53 -1.85 -27.74
CA GLY A 505 -58.54 -2.85 -28.12
C GLY A 505 -58.26 -4.26 -27.61
N SER A 506 -57.12 -4.53 -26.98
CA SER A 506 -56.83 -5.79 -26.30
C SER A 506 -56.88 -5.65 -24.77
N THR A 507 -57.13 -6.75 -24.06
CA THR A 507 -57.20 -6.78 -22.59
C THR A 507 -56.22 -7.82 -22.04
N CYS A 508 -55.43 -7.42 -21.04
CA CYS A 508 -54.58 -8.36 -20.31
C CYS A 508 -55.46 -9.36 -19.56
N VAL A 509 -55.23 -10.66 -19.73
CA VAL A 509 -55.95 -11.73 -19.03
C VAL A 509 -55.07 -12.23 -17.90
N PRO A 510 -55.33 -11.88 -16.63
CA PRO A 510 -54.41 -12.21 -15.52
C PRO A 510 -54.20 -13.72 -15.33
N ALA A 511 -55.17 -14.54 -15.74
CA ALA A 511 -55.06 -16.00 -15.65
C ALA A 511 -54.00 -16.58 -16.60
N THR A 512 -53.74 -15.93 -17.72
CA THR A 512 -52.77 -16.38 -18.73
C THR A 512 -51.57 -15.47 -18.85
N GLY A 513 -51.66 -14.24 -18.33
CA GLY A 513 -50.64 -13.18 -18.42
C GLY A 513 -50.43 -12.61 -19.82
N TYR A 514 -51.35 -12.87 -20.76
CA TYR A 514 -51.29 -12.38 -22.14
C TYR A 514 -52.33 -11.30 -22.45
N CYS A 515 -52.00 -10.45 -23.41
CA CYS A 515 -52.97 -9.55 -24.04
C CYS A 515 -53.86 -10.32 -25.01
N THR A 516 -55.18 -10.20 -24.86
CA THR A 516 -56.15 -10.84 -25.76
C THR A 516 -56.94 -9.82 -26.57
N THR A 517 -57.07 -10.05 -27.88
CA THR A 517 -57.92 -9.24 -28.77
C THR A 517 -59.41 -9.54 -28.52
N PRO A 518 -60.35 -8.68 -28.97
CA PRO A 518 -61.78 -8.86 -28.71
C PRO A 518 -62.38 -10.15 -29.27
N ASP A 519 -61.75 -10.73 -30.29
CA ASP A 519 -62.11 -12.00 -30.92
C ASP A 519 -61.46 -13.23 -30.21
N GLY A 520 -60.74 -13.01 -29.11
CA GLY A 520 -60.11 -14.06 -28.31
C GLY A 520 -58.74 -14.51 -28.81
N GLY A 521 -58.14 -13.80 -29.76
CA GLY A 521 -56.76 -14.01 -30.17
C GLY A 521 -55.78 -13.62 -29.07
N ILE A 522 -54.72 -14.40 -28.89
CA ILE A 522 -53.61 -14.08 -27.98
C ILE A 522 -52.56 -13.30 -28.78
N LEU A 523 -52.22 -12.08 -28.33
CA LEU A 523 -51.14 -11.28 -28.89
C LEU A 523 -49.80 -11.83 -28.39
#